data_AF-A0AAJ6EM81-F1
#
_entry.id   AF-A0AAJ6EM81-F1
#
_cell.length_a   1.000
_cell.length_b   1.000
_cell.length_c   1.000
_cell.angle_alpha   90.00
_cell.angle_beta   90.00
_cell.angle_gamma   90.00
#
_symmetry.space_group_name_H-M   'P 1'
#
loop_
_entity.id
_entity.type
_entity.pdbx_description
1 polymer ?
#
loop_
_entity_poly.entity_id
_entity_poly.type
_entity_poly.pdbx_seq_one_letter_code
_entity_poly.pdbx_strand_id
1 'polypeptide(L)'
;MSTMITSERTFQEAATYGGVVDAIGGAATVILAIVALAGVGQSMLAAIATIVFGAALLIQGGTMLTEFTKLIAPPSAAGTADEVMAGGGLSSLFVVGAAGIVLGVLALVGIAAQTLTAAAVIAFGGALLLSSNSVWRLYRAKRASYRAGEAGTPSGAEFLAGEMASGSAALQCLSGLAAIVLGILAVTGTNASVLTLVGLLVLGATVLLTGSTLSGTVMGFMEPTVTGRGEALAQQPGAAE
;
A
#
# COMPACT_ATOMS: atom_id res chain seq x y z
N MET A 1 -24.32 -26.23 -7.48
CA MET A 1 -22.86 -26.12 -7.67
C MET A 1 -22.58 -24.91 -8.57
N SER A 2 -22.77 -23.69 -8.06
CA SER A 2 -22.51 -22.43 -8.78
C SER A 2 -22.60 -21.26 -7.80
N THR A 3 -21.56 -21.06 -6.99
CA THR A 3 -21.50 -19.91 -6.06
C THR A 3 -20.07 -19.48 -5.68
N MET A 4 -19.05 -19.86 -6.46
CA MET A 4 -17.64 -19.64 -6.07
C MET A 4 -16.88 -18.62 -6.94
N ILE A 5 -17.48 -18.05 -8.00
CA ILE A 5 -16.74 -17.25 -9.00
C ILE A 5 -16.89 -15.72 -8.81
N THR A 6 -17.86 -15.25 -8.03
CA THR A 6 -18.16 -13.80 -7.93
C THR A 6 -17.22 -13.03 -6.99
N SER A 7 -16.63 -13.69 -5.98
CA SER A 7 -15.85 -12.99 -4.94
C SER A 7 -14.45 -12.53 -5.41
N GLU A 8 -13.87 -13.19 -6.41
CA GLU A 8 -12.52 -12.86 -6.91
C GLU A 8 -12.51 -11.57 -7.73
N ARG A 9 -13.56 -11.29 -8.51
CA ARG A 9 -13.60 -10.10 -9.38
C ARG A 9 -13.69 -8.79 -8.60
N THR A 10 -14.47 -8.75 -7.53
CA THR A 10 -14.62 -7.53 -6.71
C THR A 10 -13.35 -7.24 -5.90
N PHE A 11 -12.64 -8.28 -5.43
CA PHE A 11 -11.38 -8.13 -4.71
C PHE A 11 -10.28 -7.53 -5.61
N GLN A 12 -10.27 -7.94 -6.87
CA GLN A 12 -9.34 -7.44 -7.87
C GLN A 12 -9.63 -5.98 -8.27
N GLU A 13 -10.91 -5.61 -8.42
CA GLU A 13 -11.30 -4.22 -8.71
C GLU A 13 -10.93 -3.22 -7.59
N ALA A 14 -11.21 -3.56 -6.32
CA ALA A 14 -10.92 -2.68 -5.19
C ALA A 14 -9.41 -2.53 -4.93
N ALA A 15 -8.63 -3.62 -5.06
CA ALA A 15 -7.18 -3.58 -4.95
C ALA A 15 -6.53 -2.73 -6.07
N THR A 16 -7.11 -2.74 -7.27
CA THR A 16 -6.64 -1.95 -8.41
C THR A 16 -6.86 -0.45 -8.18
N TYR A 17 -8.02 -0.06 -7.64
CA TYR A 17 -8.31 1.35 -7.36
C TYR A 17 -7.45 1.93 -6.23
N GLY A 18 -7.19 1.15 -5.18
CA GLY A 18 -6.32 1.54 -4.08
C GLY A 18 -4.85 1.74 -4.51
N GLY A 19 -4.32 0.85 -5.33
CA GLY A 19 -2.91 0.89 -5.75
C GLY A 19 -2.54 2.09 -6.64
N VAL A 20 -3.43 2.50 -7.55
CA VAL A 20 -3.20 3.67 -8.42
C VAL A 20 -3.23 4.97 -7.62
N VAL A 21 -4.18 5.11 -6.68
CA VAL A 21 -4.27 6.30 -5.83
C VAL A 21 -3.05 6.41 -4.91
N ASP A 22 -2.57 5.29 -4.39
CA ASP A 22 -1.35 5.23 -3.58
C ASP A 22 -0.12 5.69 -4.39
N ALA A 23 0.02 5.22 -5.64
CA ALA A 23 1.10 5.65 -6.53
C ALA A 23 1.04 7.15 -6.84
N ILE A 24 -0.14 7.69 -7.13
CA ILE A 24 -0.31 9.13 -7.38
C ILE A 24 0.02 9.95 -6.13
N GLY A 25 -0.48 9.51 -4.96
CA GLY A 25 -0.19 10.14 -3.68
C GLY A 25 1.30 10.16 -3.35
N GLY A 26 1.97 9.02 -3.49
CA GLY A 26 3.42 8.89 -3.31
C GLY A 26 4.21 9.77 -4.27
N ALA A 27 3.87 9.77 -5.56
CA ALA A 27 4.51 10.62 -6.56
C ALA A 27 4.35 12.11 -6.24
N ALA A 28 3.14 12.54 -5.87
CA ALA A 28 2.87 13.92 -5.49
C ALA A 28 3.68 14.34 -4.25
N THR A 29 3.76 13.48 -3.22
CA THR A 29 4.59 13.72 -2.04
C THR A 29 6.07 13.82 -2.39
N VAL A 30 6.58 12.95 -3.27
CA VAL A 30 7.98 12.98 -3.75
C VAL A 30 8.29 14.30 -4.47
N ILE A 31 7.42 14.71 -5.40
CA ILE A 31 7.60 15.97 -6.16
C ILE A 31 7.62 17.16 -5.20
N LEU A 32 6.65 17.24 -4.28
CA LEU A 32 6.57 18.32 -3.29
C LEU A 32 7.81 18.36 -2.39
N ALA A 33 8.30 17.19 -1.94
CA ALA A 33 9.48 17.10 -1.11
C ALA A 33 10.75 17.56 -1.85
N ILE A 34 10.92 17.18 -3.12
CA ILE A 34 12.05 17.61 -3.96
C ILE A 34 12.02 19.12 -4.17
N VAL A 35 10.86 19.69 -4.53
CA VAL A 35 10.71 21.14 -4.74
C VAL A 35 10.98 21.91 -3.45
N ALA A 36 10.53 21.41 -2.31
CA ALA A 36 10.81 21.99 -1.00
C ALA A 36 12.31 21.92 -0.65
N LEU A 37 12.96 20.78 -0.93
CA LEU A 37 14.40 20.60 -0.71
C LEU A 37 15.25 21.53 -1.60
N ALA A 38 14.75 21.89 -2.78
CA ALA A 38 15.36 22.91 -3.64
C ALA A 38 15.30 24.34 -3.04
N GLY A 39 14.67 24.52 -1.88
CA GLY A 39 14.63 25.79 -1.14
C GLY A 39 13.35 26.60 -1.35
N VAL A 40 12.40 26.11 -2.15
CA VAL A 40 11.14 26.82 -2.39
C VAL A 40 10.16 26.55 -1.23
N GLY A 41 9.84 27.57 -0.43
CA GLY A 41 8.73 27.52 0.53
C GLY A 41 8.73 26.30 1.47
N GLN A 42 9.90 25.91 2.01
CA GLN A 42 10.12 24.66 2.76
C GLN A 42 9.01 24.32 3.76
N SER A 43 8.62 25.26 4.62
CA SER A 43 7.59 25.03 5.64
C SER A 43 6.20 24.79 5.04
N MET A 44 5.84 25.55 4.00
CA MET A 44 4.53 25.45 3.36
C MET A 44 4.43 24.15 2.55
N LEU A 45 5.45 23.83 1.75
CA LEU A 45 5.46 22.60 0.96
C LEU A 45 5.57 21.35 1.83
N ALA A 46 6.29 21.38 2.95
CA ALA A 46 6.31 20.27 3.90
C ALA A 46 4.91 19.98 4.47
N ALA A 47 4.17 21.03 4.82
CA ALA A 47 2.80 20.89 5.34
C ALA A 47 1.85 20.34 4.26
N ILE A 48 1.92 20.85 3.02
CA ILE A 48 1.13 20.31 1.90
C ILE A 48 1.50 18.85 1.63
N ALA A 49 2.78 18.50 1.58
CA ALA A 49 3.24 17.13 1.38
C ALA A 49 2.74 16.18 2.48
N THR A 50 2.69 16.66 3.73
CA THR A 50 2.11 15.93 4.88
C THR A 50 0.62 15.66 4.68
N ILE A 51 -0.14 16.65 4.18
CA ILE A 51 -1.58 16.49 3.88
C ILE A 51 -1.78 15.50 2.75
N VAL A 52 -1.05 15.65 1.64
CA VAL A 52 -1.15 14.77 0.46
C VAL A 52 -0.82 13.33 0.83
N PHE A 53 0.26 13.13 1.60
CA PHE A 53 0.63 11.80 2.08
C PHE A 53 -0.41 11.23 3.05
N GLY A 54 -0.92 12.04 3.97
CA GLY A 54 -1.99 11.65 4.89
C GLY A 54 -3.28 11.25 4.16
N ALA A 55 -3.65 11.97 3.10
CA ALA A 55 -4.78 11.65 2.24
C ALA A 55 -4.57 10.32 1.49
N ALA A 56 -3.37 10.06 0.98
CA ALA A 56 -3.03 8.79 0.34
C ALA A 56 -3.22 7.62 1.32
N LEU A 57 -2.66 7.73 2.54
CA LEU A 57 -2.84 6.70 3.58
C LEU A 57 -4.28 6.54 4.05
N LEU A 58 -5.05 7.62 4.10
CA LEU A 58 -6.47 7.57 4.47
C LEU A 58 -7.27 6.77 3.42
N ILE A 59 -7.03 7.01 2.13
CA ILE A 59 -7.69 6.28 1.04
C ILE A 59 -7.22 4.82 1.03
N GLN A 60 -5.92 4.57 1.17
CA GLN A 60 -5.37 3.21 1.22
C GLN A 60 -5.92 2.43 2.42
N GLY A 61 -5.89 2.99 3.63
CA GLY A 61 -6.43 2.36 4.84
C GLY A 61 -7.95 2.18 4.78
N GLY A 62 -8.68 3.13 4.19
CA GLY A 62 -10.14 3.07 4.06
C GLY A 62 -10.63 1.99 3.09
N THR A 63 -9.93 1.81 1.96
CA THR A 63 -10.23 0.73 1.02
C THR A 63 -9.98 -0.64 1.66
N MET A 64 -8.86 -0.81 2.38
CA MET A 64 -8.58 -2.06 3.10
C MET A 64 -9.60 -2.35 4.21
N LEU A 65 -10.01 -1.33 4.98
CA LEU A 65 -11.00 -1.50 6.05
C LEU A 65 -12.37 -1.95 5.51
N THR A 66 -12.80 -1.39 4.37
CA THR A 66 -14.07 -1.75 3.71
C THR A 66 -14.08 -3.19 3.21
N GLU A 67 -12.93 -3.72 2.80
CA GLU A 67 -12.81 -5.14 2.43
C GLU A 67 -12.81 -6.06 3.65
N PHE A 68 -12.18 -5.64 4.75
CA PHE A 68 -12.21 -6.41 6.01
C PHE A 68 -13.63 -6.60 6.56
N THR A 69 -14.49 -5.58 6.47
CA THR A 69 -15.89 -5.69 6.94
C THR A 69 -16.73 -6.63 6.07
N LYS A 70 -16.42 -6.77 4.77
CA LYS A 70 -17.08 -7.75 3.90
C LYS A 70 -16.72 -9.18 4.24
N LEU A 71 -15.50 -9.44 4.70
CA LEU A 71 -15.00 -10.78 5.05
C LEU A 71 -15.45 -11.26 6.43
N ILE A 72 -15.67 -10.33 7.38
CA ILE A 72 -16.08 -10.63 8.77
C ILE A 72 -17.62 -10.77 8.91
N ALA A 73 -18.38 -10.54 7.84
CA ALA A 73 -19.84 -10.68 7.84
C ALA A 73 -20.38 -12.12 7.63
N PRO A 74 -19.87 -13.15 8.33
CA PRO A 74 -20.73 -14.22 8.85
C PRO A 74 -21.13 -13.94 10.32
N PRO A 75 -22.41 -14.11 10.72
CA PRO A 75 -22.97 -13.65 12.00
C PRO A 75 -22.61 -14.55 13.20
N SER A 76 -21.43 -15.16 13.23
CA SER A 76 -21.09 -16.13 14.28
C SER A 76 -19.60 -16.20 14.60
N ALA A 77 -19.03 -15.10 15.05
CA ALA A 77 -17.92 -15.14 16.00
C ALA A 77 -17.81 -13.76 16.63
N ALA A 78 -18.14 -13.65 17.91
CA ALA A 78 -17.66 -12.56 18.73
C ALA A 78 -16.12 -12.70 18.83
N GLY A 79 -15.41 -12.23 17.82
CA GLY A 79 -13.97 -12.16 17.79
C GLY A 79 -13.53 -11.26 18.94
N THR A 80 -12.80 -11.84 19.88
CA THR A 80 -12.16 -11.12 20.98
C THR A 80 -11.38 -9.92 20.44
N ALA A 81 -11.34 -8.81 21.17
CA ALA A 81 -10.64 -7.57 20.79
C ALA A 81 -9.18 -7.76 20.29
N ASP A 82 -8.55 -8.90 20.58
CA ASP A 82 -7.25 -9.34 20.06
C ASP A 82 -7.23 -9.63 18.54
N GLU A 83 -8.34 -10.08 17.95
CA GLU A 83 -8.42 -10.42 16.53
C GLU A 83 -8.60 -9.16 15.66
N VAL A 84 -9.26 -8.13 16.21
CA VAL A 84 -9.28 -6.76 15.69
C VAL A 84 -7.88 -6.14 15.72
N MET A 85 -7.03 -6.53 16.68
CA MET A 85 -5.64 -6.09 16.78
C MET A 85 -4.71 -6.77 15.76
N ALA A 86 -5.07 -7.96 15.26
CA ALA A 86 -4.41 -8.58 14.10
C ALA A 86 -4.74 -7.86 12.76
N GLY A 87 -5.89 -7.19 12.67
CA GLY A 87 -6.22 -6.19 11.64
C GLY A 87 -5.74 -4.77 11.99
N GLY A 88 -5.11 -4.60 13.15
CA GLY A 88 -4.77 -3.30 13.74
C GLY A 88 -3.82 -2.47 12.88
N GLY A 89 -2.87 -3.12 12.18
CA GLY A 89 -1.94 -2.45 11.26
C GLY A 89 -2.65 -1.70 10.13
N LEU A 90 -3.76 -2.25 9.61
CA LEU A 90 -4.49 -1.64 8.50
C LEU A 90 -5.40 -0.50 8.96
N SER A 91 -6.05 -0.66 10.11
CA SER A 91 -6.82 0.44 10.74
C SER A 91 -5.91 1.60 11.15
N SER A 92 -4.64 1.32 11.47
CA SER A 92 -3.69 2.35 11.87
C SER A 92 -3.33 3.31 10.73
N LEU A 93 -3.26 2.83 9.48
CA LEU A 93 -3.01 3.68 8.31
C LEU A 93 -4.12 4.69 8.11
N PHE A 94 -5.38 4.27 8.31
CA PHE A 94 -6.53 5.17 8.21
C PHE A 94 -6.51 6.26 9.28
N VAL A 95 -6.33 5.87 10.55
CA VAL A 95 -6.31 6.80 11.68
C VAL A 95 -5.12 7.76 11.58
N VAL A 96 -3.94 7.24 11.25
CA VAL A 96 -2.73 8.05 11.07
C VAL A 96 -2.84 8.95 9.84
N GLY A 97 -3.47 8.51 8.75
CA GLY A 97 -3.76 9.35 7.59
C GLY A 97 -4.62 10.56 7.94
N ALA A 98 -5.72 10.33 8.67
CA ALA A 98 -6.59 11.41 9.16
C ALA A 98 -5.84 12.35 10.12
N ALA A 99 -5.07 11.81 11.07
CA ALA A 99 -4.25 12.61 11.97
C ALA A 99 -3.21 13.43 11.19
N GLY A 100 -2.56 12.85 10.19
CA GLY A 100 -1.60 13.52 9.31
C GLY A 100 -2.18 14.71 8.57
N ILE A 101 -3.42 14.58 8.06
CA ILE A 101 -4.14 15.71 7.45
C ILE A 101 -4.33 16.84 8.46
N VAL A 102 -4.80 16.53 9.68
CA VAL A 102 -5.00 17.53 10.73
C VAL A 102 -3.68 18.20 11.11
N LEU A 103 -2.60 17.43 11.30
CA LEU A 103 -1.27 17.95 11.61
C LEU A 103 -0.73 18.85 10.49
N GLY A 104 -0.94 18.47 9.23
CA GLY A 104 -0.55 19.26 8.08
C GLY A 104 -1.35 20.56 7.95
N VAL A 105 -2.66 20.53 8.22
CA VAL A 105 -3.50 21.74 8.25
C VAL A 105 -3.06 22.69 9.37
N LEU A 106 -2.80 22.17 10.57
CA LEU A 106 -2.28 22.99 11.68
C LEU A 106 -0.91 23.60 11.36
N ALA A 107 -0.04 22.84 10.67
CA ALA A 107 1.24 23.34 10.20
C ALA A 107 1.08 24.44 9.13
N LEU A 108 0.08 24.37 8.24
CA LEU A 108 -0.24 25.43 7.28
C LEU A 108 -0.74 26.71 7.94
N VAL A 109 -1.46 26.60 9.06
CA VAL A 109 -1.87 27.76 9.88
C VAL A 109 -0.66 28.39 10.59
N GLY A 110 0.50 27.73 10.58
CA GLY A 110 1.73 28.24 11.18
C GLY A 110 1.88 27.91 12.67
N ILE A 111 0.99 27.08 13.22
CA ILE A 111 1.15 26.57 14.58
C ILE A 111 2.29 25.55 14.52
N ALA A 112 3.40 25.82 15.21
CA ALA A 112 4.54 24.93 15.42
C ALA A 112 4.87 24.00 14.23
N ALA A 113 4.90 24.54 13.01
CA ALA A 113 4.88 23.75 11.77
C ALA A 113 6.00 22.71 11.70
N GLN A 114 7.18 23.06 12.20
CA GLN A 114 8.35 22.17 12.23
C GLN A 114 8.14 20.94 13.12
N THR A 115 7.57 21.10 14.32
CA THR A 115 7.36 19.96 15.23
C THR A 115 6.17 19.12 14.81
N LEU A 116 5.10 19.73 14.29
CA LEU A 116 3.90 19.02 13.83
C LEU A 116 4.18 18.16 12.59
N THR A 117 4.93 18.70 11.62
CA THR A 117 5.31 17.93 10.43
C THR A 117 6.30 16.81 10.76
N ALA A 118 7.28 17.06 11.65
CA ALA A 118 8.17 16.00 12.14
C ALA A 118 7.41 14.91 12.91
N ALA A 119 6.45 15.29 13.78
CA ALA A 119 5.60 14.33 14.47
C ALA A 119 4.73 13.51 13.50
N ALA A 120 4.22 14.12 12.43
CA ALA A 120 3.50 13.42 11.38
C ALA A 120 4.39 12.38 10.67
N VAL A 121 5.64 12.72 10.33
CA VAL A 121 6.60 11.78 9.73
C VAL A 121 6.87 10.58 10.63
N ILE A 122 6.99 10.78 11.95
CA ILE A 122 7.14 9.70 12.93
C ILE A 122 5.89 8.80 12.92
N ALA A 123 4.70 9.40 12.98
CA ALA A 123 3.44 8.67 12.98
C ALA A 123 3.26 7.86 11.69
N PHE A 124 3.55 8.45 10.54
CA PHE A 124 3.54 7.78 9.24
C PHE A 124 4.51 6.59 9.20
N GLY A 125 5.76 6.79 9.66
CA GLY A 125 6.73 5.71 9.74
C GLY A 125 6.27 4.57 10.65
N GLY A 126 5.68 4.90 11.81
CA GLY A 126 5.08 3.92 12.73
C GLY A 126 3.93 3.13 12.09
N ALA A 127 3.07 3.79 11.33
CA ALA A 127 1.97 3.13 10.63
C ALA A 127 2.48 2.16 9.55
N LEU A 128 3.49 2.55 8.76
CA LEU A 128 4.11 1.67 7.76
C LEU A 128 4.82 0.47 8.41
N LEU A 129 5.49 0.66 9.55
CA LEU A 129 6.09 -0.45 10.32
C LEU A 129 5.02 -1.46 10.76
N LEU A 130 3.92 -0.97 11.34
CA LEU A 130 2.84 -1.82 11.84
C LEU A 130 2.13 -2.56 10.70
N SER A 131 1.92 -1.88 9.57
CA SER A 131 1.41 -2.48 8.34
C SER A 131 2.32 -3.60 7.82
N SER A 132 3.63 -3.36 7.74
CA SER A 132 4.61 -4.35 7.26
C SER A 132 4.64 -5.62 8.10
N ASN A 133 4.53 -5.49 9.42
CA ASN A 133 4.46 -6.65 10.32
C ASN A 133 3.21 -7.50 10.09
N SER A 134 2.09 -6.87 9.75
CA SER A 134 0.82 -7.57 9.46
C SER A 134 0.94 -8.42 8.19
N VAL A 135 1.54 -7.86 7.13
CA VAL A 135 1.82 -8.60 5.88
C VAL A 135 2.79 -9.76 6.11
N TRP A 136 3.83 -9.56 6.91
CA TRP A 136 4.81 -10.61 7.23
C TRP A 136 4.19 -11.78 8.00
N ARG A 137 3.31 -11.52 8.97
CA ARG A 137 2.58 -12.56 9.71
C ARG A 137 1.66 -13.35 8.79
N LEU A 138 0.95 -12.67 7.88
CA LEU A 138 0.11 -13.32 6.88
C LEU A 138 0.93 -14.20 5.93
N TYR A 139 2.08 -13.71 5.45
CA TYR A 139 2.99 -14.48 4.61
C TYR A 139 3.51 -15.74 5.33
N ARG A 140 3.91 -15.62 6.60
CA ARG A 140 4.32 -16.78 7.42
C ARG A 140 3.17 -17.77 7.63
N ALA A 141 1.96 -17.30 7.91
CA ALA A 141 0.79 -18.15 8.10
C ALA A 141 0.41 -18.91 6.81
N LYS A 142 0.42 -18.22 5.66
CA LYS A 142 0.17 -18.83 4.35
C LYS A 142 1.22 -19.89 4.01
N ARG A 143 2.51 -19.60 4.25
CA ARG A 143 3.61 -20.55 4.03
C ARG A 143 3.58 -21.76 4.98
N ALA A 144 3.11 -21.58 6.21
CA ALA A 144 2.86 -22.69 7.14
C ALA A 144 1.70 -23.57 6.66
N SER A 145 0.64 -22.95 6.13
CA SER A 145 -0.54 -23.63 5.57
C SER A 145 -0.18 -24.45 4.32
N TYR A 146 0.65 -23.92 3.41
CA TYR A 146 1.19 -24.66 2.26
C TYR A 146 2.11 -25.83 2.64
N ARG A 147 2.73 -25.80 3.82
CA ARG A 147 3.49 -26.95 4.33
C ARG A 147 2.60 -28.02 4.98
N ALA A 148 1.40 -27.65 5.43
CA ALA A 148 0.48 -28.52 6.15
C ALA A 148 -0.61 -29.13 5.26
N GLY A 149 -1.00 -28.47 4.16
CA GLY A 149 -1.98 -28.94 3.18
C GLY A 149 -1.34 -29.26 1.84
N GLU A 150 -1.54 -30.50 1.40
CA GLU A 150 -1.34 -31.12 0.07
C GLU A 150 -0.40 -30.48 -0.96
N ALA A 151 0.46 -31.36 -1.50
CA ALA A 151 1.43 -31.15 -2.57
C ALA A 151 0.81 -30.69 -3.91
N GLY A 152 0.31 -29.46 -3.97
CA GLY A 152 0.23 -28.70 -5.20
C GLY A 152 1.56 -27.98 -5.42
N THR A 153 2.29 -28.32 -6.47
CA THR A 153 3.49 -27.55 -6.88
C THR A 153 3.09 -26.08 -7.07
N PRO A 154 3.62 -25.14 -6.27
CA PRO A 154 3.33 -23.73 -6.47
C PRO A 154 3.76 -23.37 -7.89
N SER A 155 2.87 -22.71 -8.64
CA SER A 155 3.23 -22.22 -9.95
C SER A 155 4.42 -21.24 -9.80
N GLY A 156 5.35 -21.22 -10.77
CA GLY A 156 6.50 -20.30 -10.71
C GLY A 156 6.09 -18.83 -10.51
N ALA A 157 4.88 -18.47 -10.97
CA ALA A 157 4.26 -17.17 -10.76
C ALA A 157 3.88 -16.90 -9.28
N GLU A 158 3.37 -17.89 -8.54
CA GLU A 158 3.06 -17.75 -7.11
C GLU A 158 4.31 -17.60 -6.24
N PHE A 159 5.39 -18.30 -6.61
CA PHE A 159 6.69 -18.16 -5.94
C PHE A 159 7.26 -16.76 -6.16
N LEU A 160 7.25 -16.28 -7.41
CA LEU A 160 7.73 -14.95 -7.76
C LEU A 160 6.89 -13.85 -7.09
N ALA A 161 5.55 -13.99 -7.10
CA ALA A 161 4.65 -13.06 -6.44
C ALA A 161 4.85 -13.03 -4.90
N GLY A 162 5.12 -14.19 -4.29
CA GLY A 162 5.44 -14.28 -2.86
C GLY A 162 6.77 -13.62 -2.50
N GLU A 163 7.78 -13.75 -3.35
CA GLU A 163 9.08 -13.11 -3.15
C GLU A 163 9.00 -11.59 -3.33
N MET A 164 8.26 -11.12 -4.34
CA MET A 164 7.99 -9.69 -4.56
C MET A 164 7.21 -9.05 -3.41
N ALA A 165 6.18 -9.73 -2.90
CA ALA A 165 5.42 -9.27 -1.73
C ALA A 165 6.30 -9.19 -0.47
N SER A 166 7.19 -10.16 -0.26
CA SER A 166 8.15 -10.16 0.85
C SER A 166 9.18 -9.01 0.72
N GLY A 167 9.65 -8.71 -0.48
CA GLY A 167 10.58 -7.61 -0.74
C GLY A 167 9.94 -6.24 -0.43
N SER A 168 8.68 -6.05 -0.83
CA SER A 168 7.92 -4.82 -0.58
C SER A 168 7.70 -4.57 0.91
N ALA A 169 7.33 -5.60 1.68
CA ALA A 169 7.17 -5.49 3.13
C ALA A 169 8.49 -5.14 3.85
N ALA A 170 9.63 -5.64 3.36
CA ALA A 170 10.94 -5.28 3.92
C ALA A 170 11.29 -3.81 3.64
N LEU A 171 11.02 -3.30 2.43
CA LEU A 171 11.22 -1.89 2.09
C LEU A 171 10.30 -0.97 2.90
N GLN A 172 9.04 -1.35 3.07
CA GLN A 172 8.08 -0.60 3.88
C GLN A 172 8.49 -0.57 5.37
N CYS A 173 9.08 -1.66 5.86
CA CYS A 173 9.62 -1.71 7.21
C CYS A 173 10.87 -0.81 7.37
N LEU A 174 11.85 -0.95 6.49
CA LEU A 174 13.09 -0.15 6.53
C LEU A 174 12.83 1.35 6.37
N SER A 175 11.96 1.72 5.43
CA SER A 175 11.56 3.11 5.21
C SER A 175 10.79 3.68 6.39
N GLY A 176 9.88 2.90 7.01
CA GLY A 176 9.18 3.30 8.22
C GLY A 176 10.13 3.58 9.37
N LEU A 177 11.13 2.72 9.58
CA LEU A 177 12.17 2.93 10.60
C LEU A 177 13.04 4.14 10.28
N ALA A 178 13.45 4.32 9.03
CA ALA A 178 14.21 5.48 8.59
C ALA A 178 13.43 6.79 8.81
N ALA A 179 12.14 6.80 8.49
CA ALA A 179 11.26 7.94 8.71
C ALA A 179 11.12 8.28 10.20
N ILE A 180 10.99 7.27 11.08
CA ILE A 180 10.97 7.50 12.54
C ILE A 180 12.28 8.15 13.00
N VAL A 181 13.43 7.61 12.59
CA VAL A 181 14.74 8.16 12.97
C VAL A 181 14.89 9.60 12.48
N LEU A 182 14.57 9.88 11.21
CA LEU A 182 14.62 11.22 10.63
C LEU A 182 13.66 12.19 11.33
N GLY A 183 12.45 11.74 11.66
CA GLY A 183 11.46 12.53 12.38
C GLY A 183 11.91 12.85 13.81
N ILE A 184 12.49 11.88 14.55
CA ILE A 184 13.03 12.11 15.89
C ILE A 184 14.17 13.16 15.82
N LEU A 185 15.10 12.99 14.89
CA LEU A 185 16.20 13.95 14.69
C LEU A 185 15.66 15.35 14.30
N ALA A 186 14.61 15.42 13.49
CA ALA A 186 13.95 16.69 13.18
C ALA A 186 13.31 17.34 14.41
N VAL A 187 12.66 16.57 15.29
CA VAL A 187 12.10 17.07 16.56
C VAL A 187 13.19 17.62 17.48
N THR A 188 14.39 17.03 17.49
CA THR A 188 15.53 17.55 18.28
C THR A 188 16.11 18.88 17.76
N GLY A 189 15.61 19.39 16.62
CA GLY A 189 16.02 20.68 16.06
C GLY A 189 17.23 20.61 15.12
N THR A 190 17.76 19.42 14.82
CA THR A 190 18.90 19.27 13.90
C THR A 190 18.42 19.37 12.46
N ASN A 191 18.59 20.54 11.82
CA ASN A 191 18.16 20.79 10.42
C ASN A 191 16.74 20.28 10.12
N ALA A 192 15.80 20.59 11.02
CA ALA A 192 14.47 19.97 11.07
C ALA A 192 13.70 20.02 9.72
N SER A 193 13.82 21.13 8.97
CA SER A 193 13.19 21.26 7.66
C SER A 193 13.69 20.23 6.66
N VAL A 194 15.01 20.05 6.55
CA VAL A 194 15.62 19.11 5.59
C VAL A 194 15.30 17.68 5.99
N LEU A 195 15.45 17.33 7.27
CA LEU A 195 15.22 15.96 7.73
C LEU A 195 13.75 15.54 7.59
N THR A 196 12.81 16.44 7.85
CA THR A 196 11.38 16.17 7.65
C THR A 196 11.06 15.94 6.18
N LEU A 197 11.61 16.76 5.29
CA LEU A 197 11.41 16.62 3.84
C LEU A 197 12.05 15.35 3.28
N VAL A 198 13.24 14.98 3.75
CA VAL A 198 13.86 13.69 3.40
C VAL A 198 13.03 12.52 3.94
N GLY A 199 12.47 12.65 5.14
CA GLY A 199 11.54 11.66 5.69
C GLY A 199 10.31 11.48 4.81
N LEU A 200 9.64 12.57 4.43
CA LEU A 200 8.50 12.55 3.49
C LEU A 200 8.89 12.01 2.11
N LEU A 201 10.10 12.31 1.62
CA LEU A 201 10.62 11.78 0.36
C LEU A 201 10.78 10.25 0.43
N VAL A 202 11.37 9.73 1.51
CA VAL A 202 11.55 8.28 1.72
C VAL A 202 10.20 7.58 1.83
N LEU A 203 9.26 8.15 2.61
CA LEU A 203 7.90 7.63 2.76
C LEU A 203 7.15 7.63 1.42
N GLY A 204 7.17 8.75 0.69
CA GLY A 204 6.52 8.90 -0.61
C GLY A 204 7.10 7.98 -1.68
N ALA A 205 8.44 7.83 -1.73
CA ALA A 205 9.09 6.91 -2.64
C ALA A 205 8.75 5.45 -2.34
N THR A 206 8.64 5.10 -1.05
CA THR A 206 8.22 3.76 -0.64
C THR A 206 6.81 3.47 -1.12
N VAL A 207 5.87 4.36 -0.82
CA VAL A 207 4.47 4.25 -1.25
C VAL A 207 4.34 4.15 -2.78
N LEU A 208 5.10 4.97 -3.51
CA LEU A 208 5.14 4.93 -4.97
C LEU A 208 5.62 3.57 -5.50
N LEU A 209 6.69 3.02 -4.90
CA LEU A 209 7.23 1.71 -5.28
C LEU A 209 6.27 0.58 -4.92
N THR A 210 5.64 0.63 -3.74
CA THR A 210 4.68 -0.40 -3.32
C THR A 210 3.40 -0.35 -4.16
N GLY A 211 2.85 0.83 -4.43
CA GLY A 211 1.65 1.01 -5.27
C GLY A 211 1.86 0.59 -6.73
N SER A 212 3.02 0.89 -7.32
CA SER A 212 3.35 0.51 -8.70
C SER A 212 3.51 -1.00 -8.89
N THR A 213 4.08 -1.72 -7.92
CA THR A 213 4.21 -3.19 -7.98
C THR A 213 2.86 -3.91 -8.00
N LEU A 214 1.88 -3.43 -7.23
CA LEU A 214 0.52 -3.98 -7.20
C LEU A 214 -0.21 -3.72 -8.52
N SER A 215 -0.09 -2.51 -9.07
CA SER A 215 -0.72 -2.15 -10.34
C SER A 215 -0.12 -2.91 -11.53
N GLY A 216 1.20 -3.16 -11.52
CA GLY A 216 1.90 -3.93 -12.55
C GLY A 216 1.55 -5.42 -12.57
N THR A 217 1.30 -6.03 -11.40
CA THR A 217 0.83 -7.42 -11.34
C THR A 217 -0.56 -7.56 -11.95
N VAL A 218 -1.47 -6.62 -11.65
CA VAL A 218 -2.83 -6.63 -12.21
C VAL A 218 -2.82 -6.43 -13.74
N MET A 219 -1.98 -5.54 -14.27
CA MET A 219 -1.82 -5.37 -15.71
C MET A 219 -1.19 -6.60 -16.39
N GLY A 220 -0.25 -7.28 -15.73
CA GLY A 220 0.35 -8.51 -16.25
C GLY A 220 -0.65 -9.67 -16.37
N PHE A 221 -1.69 -9.70 -15.52
CA PHE A 221 -2.81 -10.64 -15.67
C PHE A 221 -3.85 -10.22 -16.72
N MET A 222 -3.77 -8.98 -17.23
CA MET A 222 -4.62 -8.46 -18.29
C MET A 222 -3.97 -8.52 -19.69
N GLU A 223 -2.76 -9.07 -19.83
CA GLU A 223 -2.23 -9.38 -21.16
C GLU A 223 -3.14 -10.44 -21.80
N PRO A 224 -3.84 -10.10 -22.90
CA PRO A 224 -4.87 -10.95 -23.44
C PRO A 224 -4.22 -12.22 -23.96
N THR A 225 -4.81 -13.36 -23.62
CA THR A 225 -4.79 -14.56 -24.46
C THR A 225 -5.09 -14.15 -25.90
N VAL A 226 -4.04 -13.88 -26.67
CA VAL A 226 -4.09 -13.77 -28.13
C VAL A 226 -4.43 -15.17 -28.62
N THR A 227 -5.73 -15.33 -28.85
CA THR A 227 -6.41 -16.24 -29.77
C THR A 227 -5.50 -17.17 -30.54
N GLY A 228 -5.28 -18.36 -29.98
CA GLY A 228 -4.67 -19.50 -30.67
C GLY A 228 -5.60 -20.70 -30.66
N ARG A 229 -6.75 -20.65 -31.35
CA ARG A 229 -7.48 -21.85 -31.80
C ARG A 229 -8.71 -21.54 -32.65
N GLY A 230 -8.72 -22.06 -33.88
CA GLY A 230 -9.81 -21.99 -34.88
C GLY A 230 -9.38 -21.03 -36.00
N GLU A 231 -9.00 -21.46 -37.20
CA GLU A 231 -9.72 -22.41 -38.06
C GLU A 231 -8.74 -23.30 -38.86
N ALA A 232 -8.31 -24.40 -38.24
CA ALA A 232 -8.14 -25.65 -38.98
C ALA A 232 -9.48 -26.37 -38.81
N LEU A 233 -10.33 -26.37 -39.85
CA LEU A 233 -11.48 -27.27 -40.13
C LEU A 233 -12.62 -26.57 -40.92
N ALA A 234 -12.33 -26.20 -42.16
CA ALA A 234 -13.28 -26.03 -43.27
C ALA A 234 -12.39 -26.07 -44.54
N GLN A 235 -12.56 -26.88 -45.59
CA GLN A 235 -13.73 -27.51 -46.15
C GLN A 235 -13.21 -28.44 -47.29
N GLN A 236 -13.31 -29.76 -47.13
CA GLN A 236 -13.48 -30.72 -48.23
C GLN A 236 -14.86 -31.33 -47.99
N PRO A 237 -15.82 -31.20 -48.92
CA PRO A 237 -15.82 -32.07 -50.11
C PRO A 237 -16.36 -31.41 -51.40
N GLY A 238 -15.89 -31.87 -52.56
CA GLY A 238 -16.46 -31.53 -53.87
C GLY A 238 -16.03 -32.55 -54.91
N ALA A 239 -16.96 -33.43 -55.28
CA ALA A 239 -16.85 -34.40 -56.37
C ALA A 239 -17.32 -33.78 -57.71
N ALA A 240 -16.97 -34.47 -58.81
CA ALA A 240 -17.23 -34.18 -60.23
C ALA A 240 -16.25 -33.16 -60.86
N GLU A 241 -15.55 -33.43 -61.96
CA GLU A 241 -15.73 -34.38 -63.08
C GLU A 241 -14.43 -35.14 -63.44
#